data_AF-A0A9X1DCP9-F1
#
_entry.id   AF-A0A9X1DCP9-F1
#
_cell.length_a   1.000
_cell.length_b   1.000
_cell.length_c   1.000
_cell.angle_alpha   90.00
_cell.angle_beta   90.00
_cell.angle_gamma   90.00
#
_symmetry.space_group_name_H-M   'P 1'
#
loop_
_entity.id
_entity.type
_entity.pdbx_description
1 polymer ?
#
loop_
_entity_poly.entity_id
_entity_poly.type
_entity_poly.pdbx_seq_one_letter_code
_entity_poly.pdbx_strand_id
1 'polypeptide(L)'
;MASYLQPTAVNIINAPSAAIEQDRYIDRAAAVAIQPDGTKALITNIDRDPEKREEFWRLVEEHERSAKRERMTVRFADDPEFWRAIVAVEDCPPVLRQFYRDGDHDTSITFDVDNCKAIRAYLKKRPGWNEKEKKPKGMSKADWAARPQPQATFHDGRDGRTQYRVVGELPAELDAQQCTMVLRELCREFEKRKLPFVAVVHAPDAHNHDANWHFHLIFYDRPCRRVRAAEIETLRRAGVDVGDYKEGDWDFSVRVPVPNRKDRWNYPLRRAKDRAVIHDDYVITLRRSLARVTNQALAKAGIARRIDPGTYEDMKIDVEPQEHLGTTNAGLEGRGISTSAGIRNEEKQNRYFRREIDKRRAAARAEAAVRVRECRGRFRAAHYNAALLKVAANLRLAIELEYQLI
;
A
#
# COMPACT_ATOMS: atom_id res chain seq x y z
N MET A 1 -25.93 38.09 15.73
CA MET A 1 -24.48 37.85 15.90
C MET A 1 -24.18 36.43 15.43
N ALA A 2 -23.90 36.27 14.14
CA ALA A 2 -23.54 34.99 13.54
C ALA A 2 -22.06 34.71 13.84
N SER A 3 -21.81 33.79 14.77
CA SER A 3 -20.47 33.28 15.06
C SER A 3 -20.07 32.33 13.95
N TYR A 4 -19.19 32.78 13.06
CA TYR A 4 -18.48 31.94 12.11
C TYR A 4 -17.52 31.04 12.91
N LEU A 5 -17.93 29.79 13.17
CA LEU A 5 -17.00 28.73 13.56
C LEU A 5 -16.14 28.43 12.33
N GLN A 6 -14.88 28.86 12.38
CA GLN A 6 -13.90 28.50 11.36
C GLN A 6 -13.70 26.98 11.35
N PRO A 7 -13.61 26.33 10.18
CA PRO A 7 -13.27 24.92 10.10
C PRO A 7 -11.86 24.75 10.66
N THR A 8 -11.73 23.99 11.74
CA THR A 8 -10.44 23.47 12.20
C THR A 8 -9.80 22.73 11.03
N ALA A 9 -8.68 23.26 10.56
CA ALA A 9 -7.90 22.68 9.49
C ALA A 9 -7.49 21.24 9.87
N VAL A 10 -8.20 20.25 9.34
CA VAL A 10 -7.67 18.89 9.25
C VAL A 10 -6.51 18.98 8.29
N ASN A 11 -5.29 18.97 8.84
CA ASN A 11 -4.06 19.04 8.08
C ASN A 11 -4.07 17.97 6.99
N ILE A 12 -4.16 18.44 5.75
CA ILE A 12 -3.99 17.66 4.54
C ILE A 12 -2.50 17.27 4.51
N ILE A 13 -2.18 16.05 4.93
CA ILE A 13 -0.83 15.49 4.85
C ILE A 13 -0.54 15.17 3.38
N ASN A 14 -0.13 16.17 2.61
CA ASN A 14 0.25 16.05 1.18
C ASN A 14 1.77 15.92 0.95
N ALA A 15 2.53 15.55 1.99
CA ALA A 15 3.89 15.00 1.88
C ALA A 15 3.89 13.64 2.61
N PRO A 16 4.68 12.63 2.19
CA PRO A 16 4.90 11.49 3.07
C PRO A 16 5.43 12.03 4.40
N SER A 17 4.63 11.91 5.47
CA SER A 17 5.02 12.32 6.81
C SER A 17 6.34 11.65 7.17
N ALA A 18 7.19 12.32 7.95
CA ALA A 18 8.43 11.72 8.43
C ALA A 18 8.14 10.36 9.09
N ALA A 19 9.10 9.43 9.10
CA ALA A 19 8.94 8.13 9.73
C ALA A 19 8.54 8.27 11.22
N ILE A 20 9.08 9.30 11.88
CA ILE A 20 8.75 9.71 13.25
C ILE A 20 7.27 10.14 13.36
N GLU A 21 6.81 11.02 12.48
CA GLU A 21 5.42 11.51 12.49
C GLU A 21 4.43 10.37 12.27
N GLN A 22 4.78 9.39 11.43
CA GLN A 22 3.95 8.21 11.25
C GLN A 22 3.89 7.34 12.51
N ASP A 23 5.01 7.12 13.22
CA ASP A 23 5.01 6.37 14.49
C ASP A 23 4.07 7.01 15.51
N ARG A 24 4.20 8.34 15.68
CA ARG A 24 3.32 9.13 16.55
C ARG A 24 1.86 9.06 16.12
N TYR A 25 1.60 9.16 14.82
CA TYR A 25 0.25 9.11 14.27
C TYR A 25 -0.45 7.77 14.57
N ILE A 26 0.28 6.66 14.45
CA ILE A 26 -0.31 5.34 14.71
C ILE A 26 -0.40 5.04 16.21
N ASP A 27 0.46 5.58 17.06
CA ASP A 27 0.42 5.38 18.52
C ASP A 27 -0.51 6.39 19.27
N ARG A 28 -1.36 7.11 18.54
CA ARG A 28 -2.27 8.11 19.13
C ARG A 28 -3.26 7.44 20.10
N ALA A 29 -3.31 7.93 21.33
CA ALA A 29 -4.13 7.33 22.40
C ALA A 29 -5.64 7.29 22.06
N ALA A 30 -6.11 8.24 21.24
CA ALA A 30 -7.51 8.31 20.83
C ALA A 30 -7.95 7.19 19.85
N ALA A 31 -7.01 6.48 19.22
CA ALA A 31 -7.33 5.45 18.22
C ALA A 31 -6.82 4.06 18.61
N VAL A 32 -5.69 3.95 19.31
CA VAL A 32 -5.12 2.65 19.68
C VAL A 32 -6.07 1.92 20.64
N ALA A 33 -6.44 0.70 20.27
CA ALA A 33 -7.26 -0.16 21.11
C ALA A 33 -6.56 -0.47 22.43
N ILE A 34 -7.32 -0.54 23.51
CA ILE A 34 -6.83 -0.91 24.85
C ILE A 34 -7.21 -2.36 25.12
N GLN A 35 -6.23 -3.16 25.55
CA GLN A 35 -6.43 -4.55 25.93
C GLN A 35 -7.07 -4.66 27.33
N PRO A 36 -7.64 -5.83 27.69
CA PRO A 36 -8.26 -6.02 29.01
C PRO A 36 -7.35 -5.73 30.21
N ASP A 37 -6.04 -5.85 30.04
CA ASP A 37 -5.03 -5.55 31.07
C ASP A 37 -4.66 -4.05 31.16
N GLY A 38 -5.36 -3.19 30.41
CA GLY A 38 -5.13 -1.74 30.36
C GLY A 38 -3.96 -1.33 29.46
N THR A 39 -3.27 -2.27 28.82
CA THR A 39 -2.16 -1.95 27.91
C THR A 39 -2.65 -1.61 26.51
N LYS A 40 -1.89 -0.79 25.79
CA LYS A 40 -2.15 -0.53 24.36
C LYS A 40 -1.98 -1.82 23.54
N ALA A 41 -2.84 -2.02 22.55
CA ALA A 41 -2.70 -3.05 21.51
C ALA A 41 -1.57 -2.70 20.52
N LEU A 42 -0.35 -2.57 21.06
CA LEU A 42 0.87 -2.19 20.35
C LEU A 42 1.90 -3.32 20.43
N ILE A 43 2.46 -3.67 19.28
CA ILE A 43 3.43 -4.76 19.10
C ILE A 43 4.63 -4.20 18.34
N THR A 44 5.82 -4.37 18.90
CA THR A 44 7.06 -3.88 18.30
C THR A 44 8.26 -4.70 18.76
N ASN A 45 9.29 -4.77 17.91
CA ASN A 45 10.61 -5.29 18.23
C ASN A 45 11.71 -4.20 18.22
N ILE A 46 11.33 -2.91 18.19
CA ILE A 46 12.25 -1.77 18.30
C ILE A 46 12.49 -1.46 19.77
N ASP A 47 11.47 -0.92 20.44
CA ASP A 47 11.40 -0.68 21.88
C ASP A 47 9.95 -0.38 22.27
N ARG A 48 9.54 -0.69 23.51
CA ARG A 48 8.19 -0.35 24.00
C ARG A 48 8.07 1.14 24.33
N ASP A 49 9.20 1.77 24.68
CA ASP A 49 9.29 3.19 24.96
C ASP A 49 9.14 4.02 23.66
N PRO A 50 8.13 4.89 23.54
CA PRO A 50 7.94 5.76 22.38
C PRO A 50 9.17 6.61 22.04
N GLU A 51 9.89 7.14 23.02
CA GLU A 51 11.05 8.01 22.77
C GLU A 51 12.19 7.23 22.08
N LYS A 52 12.39 5.98 22.50
CA LYS A 52 13.39 5.09 21.88
C LYS A 52 12.98 4.63 20.48
N ARG A 53 11.68 4.51 20.20
CA ARG A 53 11.20 4.24 18.83
C ARG A 53 11.39 5.45 17.92
N GLU A 54 11.12 6.65 18.41
CA GLU A 54 11.39 7.88 17.68
C GLU A 54 12.88 8.04 17.38
N GLU A 55 13.74 7.76 18.36
CA GLU A 55 15.18 7.73 18.14
C GLU A 55 15.59 6.74 17.04
N PHE A 56 15.02 5.53 17.03
CA PHE A 56 15.25 4.57 15.95
C PHE A 56 14.88 5.15 14.59
N TRP A 57 13.67 5.73 14.45
CA TRP A 57 13.22 6.31 13.18
C TRP A 57 14.07 7.50 12.74
N ARG A 58 14.49 8.36 13.68
CA ARG A 58 15.43 9.45 13.43
C ARG A 58 16.76 8.95 12.90
N LEU A 59 17.32 7.90 13.50
CA LEU A 59 18.55 7.27 13.01
C LEU A 59 18.35 6.68 11.62
N VAL A 60 17.20 6.04 11.33
CA VAL A 60 16.91 5.53 9.99
C VAL A 60 16.90 6.66 8.96
N GLU A 61 16.29 7.79 9.27
CA GLU A 61 16.28 8.98 8.40
C GLU A 61 17.67 9.57 8.19
N GLU A 62 18.48 9.67 9.25
CA GLU A 62 19.85 10.18 9.17
C GLU A 62 20.76 9.27 8.31
N HIS A 63 20.60 7.95 8.42
CA HIS A 63 21.53 6.98 7.87
C HIS A 63 21.06 6.28 6.57
N GLU A 64 19.83 6.55 6.12
CA GLU A 64 19.40 6.21 4.76
C GLU A 64 19.91 7.23 3.74
N ARG A 65 19.83 6.85 2.47
CA ARG A 65 20.33 7.70 1.37
C ARG A 65 19.46 8.96 1.26
N SER A 66 20.04 10.15 1.28
CA SER A 66 19.34 11.35 0.82
C SER A 66 19.39 11.45 -0.71
N ALA A 67 18.30 11.88 -1.32
CA ALA A 67 18.20 12.15 -2.73
C ALA A 67 19.24 13.21 -3.11
N LYS A 68 20.06 12.91 -4.11
CA LYS A 68 20.79 13.96 -4.83
C LYS A 68 19.78 14.74 -5.67
N ARG A 69 20.12 15.97 -6.04
CA ARG A 69 19.37 16.70 -7.07
C ARG A 69 19.19 15.82 -8.30
N GLU A 70 17.99 15.88 -8.88
CA GLU A 70 17.72 15.17 -10.11
C GLU A 70 18.54 15.80 -11.23
N ARG A 71 19.14 14.98 -12.09
CA ARG A 71 20.01 15.47 -13.17
C ARG A 71 19.67 14.83 -14.49
N MET A 72 19.90 15.57 -15.57
CA MET A 72 19.84 15.07 -16.93
C MET A 72 21.23 15.17 -17.56
N THR A 73 21.64 14.11 -18.24
CA THR A 73 22.84 14.09 -19.08
C THR A 73 22.41 13.98 -20.54
N VAL A 74 22.90 14.88 -21.38
CA VAL A 74 22.59 14.94 -22.82
C VAL A 74 23.83 15.37 -23.57
N ARG A 75 23.94 14.92 -24.82
CA ARG A 75 24.88 15.46 -25.80
C ARG A 75 24.07 15.88 -27.01
N PHE A 76 23.96 17.19 -27.24
CA PHE A 76 23.03 17.72 -28.24
C PHE A 76 23.44 17.38 -29.68
N ALA A 77 24.73 17.23 -29.93
CA ALA A 77 25.26 16.84 -31.23
C ALA A 77 24.91 15.41 -31.66
N ASP A 78 24.48 14.54 -30.74
CA ASP A 78 24.07 13.16 -31.09
C ASP A 78 22.76 13.16 -31.91
N ASP A 79 21.93 14.20 -31.79
CA ASP A 79 20.71 14.39 -32.60
C ASP A 79 20.33 15.89 -32.71
N PRO A 80 21.06 16.66 -33.53
CA PRO A 80 20.94 18.12 -33.55
C PRO A 80 19.62 18.62 -34.14
N GLU A 81 18.99 17.85 -35.02
CA GLU A 81 17.68 18.21 -35.59
C GLU A 81 16.56 18.03 -34.55
N PHE A 82 16.58 16.91 -33.83
CA PHE A 82 15.64 16.69 -32.73
C PHE A 82 15.75 17.80 -31.68
N TRP A 83 16.95 18.07 -31.16
CA TRP A 83 17.10 19.05 -30.08
C TRP A 83 16.75 20.48 -30.51
N ARG A 84 17.06 20.88 -31.75
CA ARG A 84 16.58 22.17 -32.31
C ARG A 84 15.06 22.25 -32.35
N ALA A 85 14.39 21.19 -32.81
CA ALA A 85 12.93 21.13 -32.84
C ALA A 85 12.34 21.20 -31.43
N ILE A 86 12.94 20.52 -30.46
CA ILE A 86 12.48 20.49 -29.06
C ILE A 86 12.52 21.87 -28.40
N VAL A 87 13.61 22.61 -28.56
CA VAL A 87 13.78 23.91 -27.87
C VAL A 87 12.97 25.04 -28.51
N ALA A 88 12.57 24.87 -29.77
CA ALA A 88 11.73 25.80 -30.51
C ALA A 88 10.24 25.75 -30.09
N VAL A 89 9.79 24.66 -29.46
CA VAL A 89 8.40 24.56 -28.98
C VAL A 89 8.20 25.44 -27.75
N GLU A 90 7.06 26.15 -27.69
CA GLU A 90 6.72 27.08 -26.61
C GLU A 90 6.74 26.42 -25.22
N ASP A 91 6.18 25.21 -25.12
CA ASP A 91 6.06 24.45 -23.87
C ASP A 91 7.34 23.70 -23.45
N CYS A 92 8.47 23.95 -24.12
CA CYS A 92 9.76 23.38 -23.73
C CYS A 92 10.16 23.83 -22.32
N PRO A 93 10.57 22.90 -21.42
CA PRO A 93 11.06 23.24 -20.09
C PRO A 93 12.16 24.31 -20.14
N PRO A 94 12.04 25.42 -19.39
CA PRO A 94 12.99 26.54 -19.46
C PRO A 94 14.45 26.11 -19.23
N VAL A 95 14.66 25.18 -18.29
CA VAL A 95 15.97 24.61 -17.99
C VAL A 95 16.62 23.96 -19.21
N LEU A 96 15.85 23.18 -19.99
CA LEU A 96 16.35 22.50 -21.18
C LEU A 96 16.69 23.50 -22.30
N ARG A 97 15.84 24.52 -22.48
CA ARG A 97 16.08 25.60 -23.45
C ARG A 97 17.33 26.40 -23.10
N GLN A 98 17.55 26.69 -21.82
CA GLN A 98 18.73 27.39 -21.32
C GLN A 98 20.00 26.57 -21.57
N PHE A 99 20.04 25.30 -21.14
CA PHE A 99 21.22 24.46 -21.33
C PHE A 99 21.53 24.18 -22.79
N TYR A 100 20.52 24.13 -23.67
CA TYR A 100 20.77 24.05 -25.11
C TYR A 100 21.40 25.33 -25.67
N ARG A 101 20.98 26.51 -25.20
CA ARG A 101 21.54 27.79 -25.67
C ARG A 101 22.98 27.99 -25.19
N ASP A 102 23.23 27.67 -23.93
CA ASP A 102 24.47 28.02 -23.25
C ASP A 102 25.52 26.88 -23.29
N GLY A 103 25.08 25.65 -23.54
CA GLY A 103 25.92 24.46 -23.49
C GLY A 103 26.70 24.21 -24.79
N ASP A 104 27.86 23.58 -24.64
CA ASP A 104 28.59 22.99 -25.75
C ASP A 104 27.84 21.74 -26.25
N HIS A 105 27.51 21.72 -27.54
CA HIS A 105 26.70 20.66 -28.14
C HIS A 105 27.49 19.38 -28.38
N ASP A 106 28.81 19.49 -28.53
CA ASP A 106 29.71 18.39 -28.86
C ASP A 106 30.15 17.58 -27.64
N THR A 107 29.85 18.06 -26.43
CA THR A 107 30.19 17.37 -25.17
C THR A 107 28.96 16.89 -24.42
N SER A 108 29.15 15.83 -23.64
CA SER A 108 28.12 15.31 -22.75
C SER A 108 27.98 16.23 -21.53
N ILE A 109 26.97 17.08 -21.55
CA ILE A 109 26.67 17.99 -20.44
C ILE A 109 25.76 17.29 -19.42
N THR A 110 25.99 17.55 -18.13
CA THR A 110 25.11 17.09 -17.05
C THR A 110 24.67 18.28 -16.23
N PHE A 111 23.36 18.44 -16.07
CA PHE A 111 22.79 19.57 -15.34
C PHE A 111 21.65 19.15 -14.42
N ASP A 112 21.43 19.98 -13.39
CA ASP A 112 20.34 19.83 -12.45
C ASP A 112 19.00 20.15 -13.13
N VAL A 113 17.99 19.36 -12.81
CA VAL A 113 16.61 19.57 -13.25
C VAL A 113 15.68 19.44 -12.04
N ASP A 114 14.60 20.21 -12.02
CA ASP A 114 13.66 20.18 -10.90
C ASP A 114 12.89 18.85 -10.82
N ASN A 115 12.59 18.26 -11.99
CA ASN A 115 11.80 17.04 -12.08
C ASN A 115 12.07 16.26 -13.37
N CYS A 116 12.91 15.23 -13.28
CA CYS A 116 13.21 14.27 -14.34
C CYS A 116 11.94 13.57 -14.85
N LYS A 117 10.95 13.29 -13.99
CA LYS A 117 9.69 12.62 -14.41
C LYS A 117 8.90 13.53 -15.34
N ALA A 118 8.81 14.82 -15.04
CA ALA A 118 8.13 15.81 -15.88
C ALA A 118 8.84 15.99 -17.22
N ILE A 119 10.17 16.12 -17.22
CA ILE A 119 10.96 16.23 -18.45
C ILE A 119 10.83 14.96 -19.30
N ARG A 120 10.92 13.76 -18.69
CA ARG A 120 10.68 12.50 -19.42
C ARG A 120 9.29 12.44 -20.03
N ALA A 121 8.25 12.82 -19.28
CA ALA A 121 6.88 12.83 -19.79
C ALA A 121 6.69 13.84 -20.94
N TYR A 122 7.37 14.98 -20.87
CA TYR A 122 7.42 15.95 -21.96
C TYR A 122 8.10 15.37 -23.21
N LEU A 123 9.30 14.81 -23.08
CA LEU A 123 10.07 14.27 -24.23
C LEU A 123 9.38 13.05 -24.86
N LYS A 124 8.74 12.19 -24.06
CA LYS A 124 7.96 11.03 -24.56
C LYS A 124 6.84 11.39 -25.53
N LYS A 125 6.33 12.61 -25.48
CA LYS A 125 5.29 13.08 -26.39
C LYS A 125 5.85 13.57 -27.73
N ARG A 126 7.17 13.61 -27.89
CA ARG A 126 7.83 14.23 -29.03
C ARG A 126 8.22 13.16 -30.07
N PRO A 127 7.90 13.38 -31.36
CA PRO A 127 8.34 12.48 -32.42
C PRO A 127 9.85 12.32 -32.42
N GLY A 128 10.35 11.11 -32.61
CA GLY A 128 11.79 10.81 -32.65
C GLY A 128 12.46 10.64 -31.27
N TRP A 129 11.72 10.72 -30.16
CA TRP A 129 12.29 10.47 -28.84
C TRP A 129 12.72 9.00 -28.65
N ASN A 130 13.99 8.78 -28.32
CA ASN A 130 14.61 7.50 -28.00
C ASN A 130 14.98 7.44 -26.51
N GLU A 131 14.15 6.76 -25.70
CA GLU A 131 14.38 6.59 -24.26
C GLU A 131 15.38 5.47 -23.97
N LYS A 132 16.10 5.61 -22.84
CA LYS A 132 16.92 4.53 -22.31
C LYS A 132 16.09 3.28 -21.99
N GLU A 133 16.30 2.24 -22.76
CA GLU A 133 15.73 0.91 -22.51
C GLU A 133 16.60 0.06 -21.58
N LYS A 134 16.00 -0.96 -20.97
CA LYS A 134 16.75 -2.03 -20.28
C LYS A 134 17.06 -3.12 -21.29
N LYS A 135 18.29 -3.67 -21.21
CA LYS A 135 18.68 -4.82 -22.02
C LYS A 135 17.70 -5.99 -21.81
N PRO A 136 17.06 -6.51 -22.87
CA PRO A 136 16.20 -7.69 -22.76
C PRO A 136 16.97 -8.91 -22.26
N LYS A 137 16.29 -9.74 -21.47
CA LYS A 137 16.86 -11.03 -21.01
C LYS A 137 17.10 -11.93 -22.22
N GLY A 138 18.33 -12.43 -22.39
CA GLY A 138 18.72 -13.31 -23.49
C GLY A 138 19.41 -12.64 -24.68
N MET A 139 19.39 -11.30 -24.78
CA MET A 139 20.12 -10.58 -25.84
C MET A 139 21.65 -10.62 -25.59
N SER A 140 22.47 -10.65 -26.64
CA SER A 140 23.93 -10.59 -26.50
C SER A 140 24.39 -9.18 -26.07
N LYS A 141 25.64 -9.04 -25.59
CA LYS A 141 26.20 -7.69 -25.28
C LYS A 141 26.48 -6.90 -26.55
N ALA A 142 26.91 -7.56 -27.62
CA ALA A 142 27.23 -6.93 -28.89
C ALA A 142 25.98 -6.33 -29.54
N ASP A 143 24.89 -7.12 -29.61
CA ASP A 143 23.62 -6.65 -30.19
C ASP A 143 23.03 -5.49 -29.39
N TRP A 144 23.15 -5.54 -28.06
CA TRP A 144 22.70 -4.44 -27.20
C TRP A 144 23.51 -3.16 -27.43
N ALA A 145 24.83 -3.27 -27.63
CA ALA A 145 25.69 -2.12 -27.88
C ALA A 145 25.48 -1.49 -29.27
N ALA A 146 25.01 -2.28 -30.25
CA ALA A 146 24.71 -1.82 -31.60
C ALA A 146 23.38 -1.05 -31.72
N ARG A 147 22.53 -1.04 -30.69
CA ARG A 147 21.27 -0.29 -30.71
C ARG A 147 21.51 1.22 -30.59
N PRO A 148 20.60 2.05 -31.14
CA PRO A 148 20.66 3.49 -30.97
C PRO A 148 20.74 3.88 -29.50
N GLN A 149 21.74 4.69 -29.14
CA GLN A 149 21.91 5.19 -27.79
C GLN A 149 20.77 6.17 -27.45
N PRO A 150 20.33 6.21 -26.18
CA PRO A 150 19.27 7.13 -25.80
C PRO A 150 19.74 8.58 -25.94
N GLN A 151 18.85 9.46 -26.40
CA GLN A 151 19.18 10.88 -26.60
C GLN A 151 19.51 11.58 -25.27
N ALA A 152 19.01 11.08 -24.13
CA ALA A 152 19.44 11.54 -22.82
C ALA A 152 19.40 10.45 -21.75
N THR A 153 20.20 10.64 -20.69
CA THR A 153 20.18 9.82 -19.48
C THR A 153 19.67 10.64 -18.30
N PHE A 154 18.66 10.11 -17.61
CA PHE A 154 18.13 10.71 -16.39
C PHE A 154 18.73 10.07 -15.14
N HIS A 155 19.09 10.91 -14.17
CA HIS A 155 19.63 10.53 -12.87
C HIS A 155 18.62 10.94 -11.80
N ASP A 156 17.68 10.06 -11.52
CA ASP A 156 16.64 10.29 -10.51
C ASP A 156 17.26 10.43 -9.12
N GLY A 157 16.93 11.52 -8.45
CA GLY A 157 17.22 11.73 -7.04
C GLY A 157 16.32 10.84 -6.21
N ARG A 158 16.77 9.63 -5.86
CA ARG A 158 15.97 8.72 -5.03
C ARG A 158 16.44 8.75 -3.60
N ASP A 159 15.56 9.08 -2.68
CA ASP A 159 15.80 8.82 -1.27
C ASP A 159 15.94 7.31 -1.00
N GLY A 160 16.56 7.02 0.12
CA GLY A 160 16.53 5.73 0.78
C GLY A 160 15.16 5.56 1.40
N ARG A 161 14.57 4.39 1.21
CA ARG A 161 13.30 4.07 1.85
C ARG A 161 13.52 3.90 3.35
N THR A 162 12.82 4.70 4.14
CA THR A 162 12.88 4.70 5.61
C THR A 162 11.81 3.80 6.22
N GLN A 163 10.65 3.68 5.56
CA GLN A 163 9.52 2.96 6.12
C GLN A 163 8.61 2.36 5.03
N TYR A 164 8.06 1.19 5.31
CA TYR A 164 6.88 0.65 4.67
C TYR A 164 5.69 0.79 5.60
N ARG A 165 4.52 1.10 5.05
CA ARG A 165 3.27 1.29 5.81
C ARG A 165 2.21 0.34 5.28
N VAL A 166 1.76 -0.56 6.13
CA VAL A 166 0.70 -1.52 5.84
C VAL A 166 -0.50 -1.14 6.68
N VAL A 167 -1.66 -1.05 6.03
CA VAL A 167 -2.95 -0.90 6.69
C VAL A 167 -3.81 -2.08 6.26
N GLY A 168 -4.47 -2.72 7.22
CA GLY A 168 -5.36 -3.83 6.93
C GLY A 168 -6.54 -3.85 7.89
N GLU A 169 -7.67 -4.34 7.41
CA GLU A 169 -8.91 -4.45 8.17
C GLU A 169 -8.95 -5.74 8.97
N LEU A 170 -9.68 -5.71 10.08
CA LEU A 170 -9.91 -6.82 10.98
C LEU A 170 -11.43 -7.06 11.12
N PRO A 171 -11.88 -8.31 11.28
CA PRO A 171 -13.29 -8.63 11.49
C PRO A 171 -13.84 -7.93 12.74
N ALA A 172 -14.96 -7.23 12.60
CA ALA A 172 -15.69 -6.62 13.71
C ALA A 172 -16.23 -7.65 14.73
N GLU A 173 -16.36 -8.91 14.30
CA GLU A 173 -16.76 -10.01 15.17
C GLU A 173 -15.68 -10.44 16.17
N LEU A 174 -14.44 -9.98 15.98
CA LEU A 174 -13.34 -10.22 16.92
C LEU A 174 -13.23 -9.06 17.90
N ASP A 175 -13.05 -9.37 19.18
CA ASP A 175 -12.76 -8.35 20.18
C ASP A 175 -11.33 -7.79 20.04
N ALA A 176 -11.00 -6.75 20.81
CA ALA A 176 -9.69 -6.10 20.77
C ALA A 176 -8.52 -7.06 21.09
N GLN A 177 -8.72 -8.01 22.01
CA GLN A 177 -7.69 -8.98 22.38
C GLN A 177 -7.44 -9.97 21.23
N GLN A 178 -8.51 -10.49 20.63
CA GLN A 178 -8.44 -11.39 19.49
C GLN A 178 -7.83 -10.70 18.26
N CYS A 179 -8.20 -9.45 17.99
CA CYS A 179 -7.57 -8.60 16.98
C CYS A 179 -6.05 -8.43 17.22
N THR A 180 -5.67 -8.18 18.48
CA THR A 180 -4.25 -8.06 18.86
C THR A 180 -3.50 -9.38 18.66
N MET A 181 -4.14 -10.53 18.92
CA MET A 181 -3.55 -11.85 18.65
C MET A 181 -3.33 -12.11 17.16
N VAL A 182 -4.30 -11.73 16.31
CA VAL A 182 -4.15 -11.80 14.84
C VAL A 182 -2.93 -10.98 14.41
N LEU A 183 -2.83 -9.73 14.89
CA LEU A 183 -1.72 -8.85 14.55
C LEU A 183 -0.38 -9.38 15.07
N ARG A 184 -0.33 -9.94 16.29
CA ARG A 184 0.87 -10.58 16.86
C ARG A 184 1.36 -11.73 16.00
N GLU A 185 0.46 -12.59 15.53
CA GLU A 185 0.82 -13.71 14.69
C GLU A 185 1.34 -13.25 13.32
N LEU A 186 0.75 -12.21 12.73
CA LEU A 186 1.27 -11.58 11.51
C LEU A 186 2.67 -10.99 11.73
N CYS A 187 2.92 -10.36 12.89
CA CYS A 187 4.20 -9.75 13.24
C CYS A 187 5.37 -10.76 13.29
N ARG A 188 5.11 -12.05 13.50
CA ARG A 188 6.15 -13.10 13.49
C ARG A 188 6.92 -13.16 12.16
N GLU A 189 6.28 -12.80 11.04
CA GLU A 189 6.94 -12.74 9.73
C GLU A 189 8.08 -11.69 9.73
N PHE A 190 7.89 -10.57 10.42
CA PHE A 190 8.86 -9.50 10.54
C PHE A 190 9.96 -9.86 11.55
N GLU A 191 9.58 -10.47 12.67
CA GLU A 191 10.52 -10.98 13.68
C GLU A 191 11.48 -12.03 13.08
N LYS A 192 10.95 -12.99 12.31
CA LYS A 192 11.75 -14.02 11.61
C LYS A 192 12.80 -13.41 10.68
N ARG A 193 12.45 -12.31 10.01
CA ARG A 193 13.34 -11.55 9.11
C ARG A 193 14.22 -10.55 9.85
N LYS A 194 14.03 -10.37 11.16
CA LYS A 194 14.69 -9.37 12.02
C LYS A 194 14.46 -7.94 11.52
N LEU A 195 13.31 -7.70 10.89
CA LEU A 195 12.91 -6.37 10.41
C LEU A 195 12.33 -5.57 11.57
N PRO A 196 12.82 -4.36 11.84
CA PRO A 196 12.24 -3.47 12.84
C PRO A 196 10.83 -3.03 12.44
N PHE A 197 9.87 -3.13 13.35
CA PHE A 197 8.49 -2.73 13.08
C PHE A 197 7.77 -2.16 14.30
N VAL A 198 6.68 -1.44 14.04
CA VAL A 198 5.66 -1.06 15.02
C VAL A 198 4.30 -1.39 14.42
N ALA A 199 3.48 -2.12 15.15
CA ALA A 199 2.16 -2.54 14.73
C ALA A 199 1.15 -2.20 15.83
N VAL A 200 0.02 -1.61 15.45
CA VAL A 200 -1.04 -1.21 16.38
C VAL A 200 -2.40 -1.64 15.83
N VAL A 201 -3.31 -2.02 16.72
CA VAL A 201 -4.74 -2.16 16.41
C VAL A 201 -5.42 -0.82 16.73
N HIS A 202 -6.14 -0.27 15.77
CA HIS A 202 -7.03 0.86 15.96
C HIS A 202 -8.45 0.38 16.18
N ALA A 203 -9.09 0.92 17.22
CA ALA A 203 -10.50 0.76 17.46
C ALA A 203 -11.30 1.70 16.53
N PRO A 204 -12.56 1.36 16.23
CA PRO A 204 -13.49 2.28 15.59
C PRO A 204 -13.57 3.61 16.35
N ASP A 205 -13.71 4.70 15.61
CA ASP A 205 -13.82 6.05 16.17
C ASP A 205 -14.99 6.80 15.53
N ALA A 206 -15.33 7.98 16.06
CA ALA A 206 -16.46 8.78 15.59
C ALA A 206 -16.36 9.23 14.12
N HIS A 207 -15.20 9.06 13.47
CA HIS A 207 -14.97 9.44 12.08
C HIS A 207 -15.02 8.23 11.14
N ASN A 208 -15.27 7.03 11.65
CA ASN A 208 -15.40 5.81 10.86
C ASN A 208 -16.60 4.97 11.32
N HIS A 209 -16.84 3.86 10.62
CA HIS A 209 -17.91 2.93 10.99
C HIS A 209 -17.51 2.13 12.24
N ASP A 210 -18.44 1.89 13.16
CA ASP A 210 -18.26 1.12 14.41
C ASP A 210 -17.75 -0.34 14.22
N ALA A 211 -17.66 -0.79 12.97
CA ALA A 211 -17.19 -2.12 12.59
C ALA A 211 -15.76 -2.08 12.02
N ASN A 212 -15.20 -0.90 11.80
CA ASN A 212 -13.92 -0.69 11.12
C ASN A 212 -12.74 -0.85 12.07
N TRP A 213 -12.60 -2.05 12.64
CA TRP A 213 -11.36 -2.45 13.28
C TRP A 213 -10.28 -2.60 12.21
N HIS A 214 -9.14 -1.95 12.41
CA HIS A 214 -8.04 -2.01 11.46
C HIS A 214 -6.71 -1.95 12.19
N PHE A 215 -5.64 -2.38 11.53
CA PHE A 215 -4.30 -2.24 12.06
C PHE A 215 -3.44 -1.35 11.18
N HIS A 216 -2.50 -0.67 11.82
CA HIS A 216 -1.36 -0.08 11.14
C HIS A 216 -0.12 -0.90 11.49
N LEU A 217 0.67 -1.28 10.49
CA LEU A 217 1.97 -1.90 10.67
C LEU A 217 2.99 -1.12 9.83
N ILE A 218 3.95 -0.50 10.51
CA ILE A 218 5.07 0.19 9.90
C ILE A 218 6.35 -0.62 10.12
N PHE A 219 7.18 -0.74 9.10
CA PHE A 219 8.44 -1.49 9.24
C PHE A 219 9.57 -0.93 8.37
N TYR A 220 10.80 -1.18 8.80
CA TYR A 220 12.01 -0.87 8.03
C TYR A 220 12.49 -2.12 7.29
N ASP A 221 12.87 -1.97 6.02
CA ASP A 221 13.17 -3.08 5.11
C ASP A 221 14.59 -3.65 5.24
N ARG A 222 15.32 -3.20 6.25
CA ARG A 222 16.64 -3.71 6.59
C ARG A 222 16.57 -4.47 7.91
N PRO A 223 17.08 -5.70 7.96
CA PRO A 223 17.29 -6.37 9.22
C PRO A 223 18.25 -5.56 10.09
N CYS A 224 17.85 -5.23 11.32
CA CYS A 224 18.67 -4.45 12.23
C CYS A 224 18.94 -5.22 13.52
N ARG A 225 19.95 -4.76 14.25
CA ARG A 225 20.25 -5.25 15.59
C ARG A 225 21.11 -4.24 16.33
N ARG A 226 21.17 -4.43 17.64
CA ARG A 226 22.12 -3.77 18.52
C ARG A 226 23.52 -4.36 18.29
N VAL A 227 24.53 -3.48 18.25
CA VAL A 227 25.94 -3.85 18.10
C VAL A 227 26.47 -4.36 19.44
N ARG A 228 27.34 -5.38 19.41
CA ARG A 228 28.04 -5.90 20.60
C ARG A 228 29.40 -5.23 20.78
N ALA A 229 29.86 -5.10 22.02
CA ALA A 229 31.16 -4.49 22.32
C ALA A 229 32.33 -5.11 21.54
N ALA A 230 32.34 -6.44 21.38
CA ALA A 230 33.38 -7.16 20.64
C ALA A 230 33.49 -6.75 19.15
N GLU A 231 32.40 -6.30 18.53
CA GLU A 231 32.39 -5.89 17.12
C GLU A 231 33.02 -4.50 16.93
N ILE A 232 32.72 -3.58 17.86
CA ILE A 232 33.38 -2.27 17.92
C ILE A 232 34.89 -2.45 18.14
N GLU A 233 35.26 -3.32 19.08
CA GLU A 233 36.65 -3.62 19.38
C GLU A 233 37.39 -4.28 18.19
N THR A 234 36.71 -5.14 17.43
CA THR A 234 37.27 -5.72 16.20
C THR A 234 37.58 -4.63 15.16
N LEU A 235 36.70 -3.64 15.00
CA LEU A 235 36.93 -2.51 14.10
C LEU A 235 38.11 -1.65 14.55
N ARG A 236 38.20 -1.35 15.86
CA ARG A 236 39.33 -0.59 16.42
C ARG A 236 40.67 -1.29 16.18
N ARG A 237 40.75 -2.61 16.42
CA ARG A 237 41.97 -3.41 16.15
C ARG A 237 42.34 -3.46 14.67
N ALA A 238 41.36 -3.35 13.78
CA ALA A 238 41.59 -3.22 12.34
C ALA A 238 42.02 -1.81 11.90
N GLY A 239 42.28 -0.89 12.84
CA GLY A 239 42.70 0.48 12.57
C GLY A 239 41.57 1.38 12.05
N VAL A 240 40.30 0.97 12.23
CA VAL A 240 39.15 1.75 11.80
C VAL A 240 38.75 2.71 12.93
N ASP A 241 38.72 4.01 12.63
CA ASP A 241 38.13 5.00 13.53
C ASP A 241 36.61 4.87 13.54
N VAL A 242 36.10 4.37 14.65
CA VAL A 242 34.67 4.19 14.94
C VAL A 242 34.11 5.27 15.86
N GLY A 243 34.86 6.35 16.14
CA GLY A 243 34.43 7.44 17.02
C GLY A 243 33.81 6.97 18.34
N ASP A 244 32.66 7.57 18.69
CA ASP A 244 31.94 7.33 19.95
C ASP A 244 30.95 6.16 19.91
N TYR A 245 30.97 5.33 18.86
CA TYR A 245 30.07 4.18 18.78
C TYR A 245 30.37 3.15 19.88
N LYS A 246 29.30 2.61 20.46
CA LYS A 246 29.34 1.70 21.63
C LYS A 246 28.36 0.54 21.49
N GLU A 247 28.49 -0.42 22.41
CA GLU A 247 27.52 -1.49 22.56
C GLU A 247 26.10 -0.92 22.75
N GLY A 248 25.12 -1.53 22.09
CA GLY A 248 23.74 -1.05 22.10
C GLY A 248 23.41 -0.04 21.00
N ASP A 249 24.38 0.53 20.30
CA ASP A 249 24.07 1.33 19.11
C ASP A 249 23.50 0.43 17.99
N TRP A 250 22.73 1.00 17.07
CA TRP A 250 22.17 0.25 15.95
C TRP A 250 23.23 -0.04 14.89
N ASP A 251 23.28 -1.26 14.36
CA ASP A 251 24.28 -1.67 13.38
C ASP A 251 24.33 -0.82 12.11
N PHE A 252 23.19 -0.27 11.69
CA PHE A 252 23.10 0.60 10.52
C PHE A 252 23.53 2.05 10.77
N SER A 253 23.64 2.51 12.03
CA SER A 253 24.08 3.88 12.34
C SER A 253 25.60 4.00 12.43
N VAL A 254 26.30 2.89 12.70
CA VAL A 254 27.77 2.85 12.73
C VAL A 254 28.33 3.20 11.34
N ARG A 255 28.84 4.43 11.19
CA ARG A 255 29.47 4.92 9.95
C ARG A 255 30.92 5.34 10.18
N VAL A 256 31.78 5.06 9.21
CA VAL A 256 33.22 5.39 9.27
C VAL A 256 33.60 6.17 8.01
N PRO A 257 34.49 7.16 8.09
CA PRO A 257 34.87 7.96 6.92
C PRO A 257 35.60 7.09 5.90
N VAL A 258 35.36 7.35 4.61
CA VAL A 258 36.13 6.70 3.53
C VAL A 258 37.47 7.43 3.37
N PRO A 259 38.62 6.72 3.40
CA PRO A 259 39.92 7.36 3.21
C PRO A 259 39.98 8.20 1.94
N ASN A 260 40.55 9.41 2.04
CA ASN A 260 40.74 10.36 0.94
C ASN A 260 39.44 10.78 0.21
N ARG A 261 38.27 10.64 0.86
CA ARG A 261 36.98 11.06 0.28
C ARG A 261 36.17 11.85 1.32
N LYS A 262 36.18 13.17 1.18
CA LYS A 262 35.36 14.07 1.98
C LYS A 262 33.86 13.71 1.86
N ASP A 263 33.14 13.77 2.97
CA ASP A 263 31.69 13.55 3.06
C ASP A 263 31.20 12.19 2.54
N ARG A 264 32.11 11.19 2.51
CA ARG A 264 31.78 9.82 2.11
C ARG A 264 31.96 8.88 3.27
N TRP A 265 30.93 8.08 3.51
CA TRP A 265 30.83 7.19 4.66
C TRP A 265 30.68 5.73 4.23
N ASN A 266 31.38 4.85 4.93
CA ASN A 266 31.17 3.40 4.92
C ASN A 266 30.37 2.99 6.15
N TYR A 267 29.64 1.89 6.05
CA TYR A 267 28.79 1.38 7.12
C TYR A 267 29.15 -0.08 7.40
N PRO A 268 30.21 -0.34 8.19
CA PRO A 268 30.84 -1.66 8.28
C PRO A 268 29.95 -2.74 8.90
N LEU A 269 29.00 -2.36 9.76
CA LEU A 269 28.11 -3.30 10.46
C LEU A 269 26.71 -3.35 9.85
N ARG A 270 26.40 -2.47 8.89
CA ARG A 270 25.07 -2.35 8.29
C ARG A 270 24.74 -3.55 7.41
N ARG A 271 23.66 -4.25 7.77
CA ARG A 271 23.13 -5.38 6.98
C ARG A 271 22.50 -4.92 5.67
N ALA A 272 22.47 -5.78 4.66
CA ALA A 272 21.75 -5.48 3.41
C ALA A 272 20.23 -5.41 3.64
N LYS A 273 19.51 -4.64 2.82
CA LYS A 273 18.04 -4.64 2.82
C LYS A 273 17.54 -6.03 2.43
N ASP A 274 16.47 -6.51 3.07
CA ASP A 274 15.80 -7.74 2.67
C ASP A 274 15.09 -7.49 1.34
N ARG A 275 15.59 -8.08 0.25
CA ARG A 275 15.02 -7.86 -1.08
C ARG A 275 13.65 -8.53 -1.22
N ALA A 276 13.38 -9.60 -0.50
CA ALA A 276 12.13 -10.32 -0.60
C ALA A 276 10.93 -9.46 -0.16
N VAL A 277 11.11 -8.52 0.76
CA VAL A 277 10.02 -7.63 1.22
C VAL A 277 9.82 -6.39 0.35
N ILE A 278 10.63 -6.24 -0.71
CA ILE A 278 10.63 -5.06 -1.58
C ILE A 278 9.90 -5.31 -2.89
N HIS A 279 9.75 -6.58 -3.28
CA HIS A 279 9.08 -6.96 -4.52
C HIS A 279 7.55 -6.99 -4.34
N ASP A 280 6.84 -6.78 -5.45
CA ASP A 280 5.38 -6.65 -5.45
C ASP A 280 4.65 -7.94 -5.01
N ASP A 281 5.30 -9.10 -5.16
CA ASP A 281 4.82 -10.40 -4.70
C ASP A 281 4.78 -10.54 -3.18
N TYR A 282 5.55 -9.72 -2.45
CA TYR A 282 5.53 -9.74 -0.99
C TYR A 282 4.17 -9.30 -0.43
N VAL A 283 3.50 -8.34 -1.08
CA VAL A 283 2.14 -7.92 -0.69
C VAL A 283 1.16 -9.09 -0.78
N ILE A 284 1.28 -9.92 -1.82
CA ILE A 284 0.44 -11.12 -1.98
C ILE A 284 0.73 -12.12 -0.84
N THR A 285 2.00 -12.27 -0.48
CA THR A 285 2.42 -13.12 0.65
C THR A 285 1.84 -12.61 1.98
N LEU A 286 1.88 -11.30 2.22
CA LEU A 286 1.29 -10.68 3.42
C LEU A 286 -0.23 -10.85 3.47
N ARG A 287 -0.94 -10.66 2.35
CA ARG A 287 -2.40 -10.89 2.27
C ARG A 287 -2.76 -12.33 2.62
N ARG A 288 -2.01 -13.31 2.09
CA ARG A 288 -2.20 -14.73 2.43
C ARG A 288 -1.92 -15.02 3.90
N SER A 289 -0.86 -14.44 4.47
CA SER A 289 -0.55 -14.61 5.89
C SER A 289 -1.66 -14.02 6.76
N LEU A 290 -2.10 -12.79 6.47
CA LEU A 290 -3.21 -12.12 7.17
C LEU A 290 -4.48 -12.97 7.12
N ALA A 291 -4.92 -13.38 5.92
CA ALA A 291 -6.12 -14.22 5.79
C ALA A 291 -6.01 -15.52 6.59
N ARG A 292 -4.85 -16.19 6.55
CA ARG A 292 -4.59 -17.41 7.34
C ARG A 292 -4.73 -17.15 8.84
N VAL A 293 -4.05 -16.13 9.39
CA VAL A 293 -4.05 -15.87 10.83
C VAL A 293 -5.41 -15.38 11.32
N THR A 294 -6.11 -14.58 10.51
CA THR A 294 -7.46 -14.11 10.82
C THR A 294 -8.47 -15.26 10.80
N ASN A 295 -8.40 -16.15 9.81
CA ASN A 295 -9.27 -17.34 9.76
C ASN A 295 -9.05 -18.28 10.95
N GLN A 296 -7.80 -18.41 11.42
CA GLN A 296 -7.50 -19.16 12.64
C GLN A 296 -8.13 -18.50 13.88
N ALA A 297 -8.10 -17.18 13.98
CA ALA A 297 -8.74 -16.46 15.08
C ALA A 297 -10.27 -16.57 15.04
N LEU A 298 -10.89 -16.38 13.87
CA LEU A 298 -12.34 -16.56 13.67
C LEU A 298 -12.77 -17.97 14.06
N ALA A 299 -12.04 -19.00 13.63
CA ALA A 299 -12.33 -20.38 14.00
C ALA A 299 -12.23 -20.63 15.52
N LYS A 300 -11.20 -20.08 16.19
CA LYS A 300 -11.04 -20.18 17.65
C LYS A 300 -12.16 -19.47 18.42
N ALA A 301 -12.69 -18.38 17.87
CA ALA A 301 -13.84 -17.66 18.40
C ALA A 301 -15.18 -18.32 18.07
N GLY A 302 -15.20 -19.49 17.40
CA GLY A 302 -16.43 -20.17 17.01
C GLY A 302 -17.19 -19.50 15.86
N ILE A 303 -16.57 -18.55 15.16
CA ILE A 303 -17.19 -17.80 14.07
C ILE A 303 -17.02 -18.58 12.76
N ALA A 304 -18.12 -18.81 12.04
CA ALA A 304 -18.14 -19.57 10.79
C ALA A 304 -17.53 -18.79 9.60
N ARG A 305 -17.58 -17.45 9.63
CA ARG A 305 -17.07 -16.57 8.56
C ARG A 305 -15.59 -16.84 8.29
N ARG A 306 -15.18 -16.70 7.03
CA ARG A 306 -13.77 -16.77 6.59
C ARG A 306 -13.45 -15.61 5.66
N ILE A 307 -12.17 -15.26 5.61
CA ILE A 307 -11.58 -14.30 4.70
C ILE A 307 -10.79 -15.05 3.63
N ASP A 308 -10.87 -14.59 2.39
CA ASP A 308 -10.08 -15.09 1.28
C ASP A 308 -9.21 -13.95 0.71
N PRO A 309 -7.90 -14.15 0.49
CA PRO A 309 -7.01 -13.14 -0.06
C PRO A 309 -6.98 -13.10 -1.60
N GLY A 310 -7.74 -13.99 -2.27
CA GLY A 310 -7.84 -14.12 -3.71
C GLY A 310 -8.61 -12.99 -4.38
N THR A 311 -8.56 -12.98 -5.71
CA THR A 311 -9.38 -12.05 -6.50
C THR A 311 -10.82 -12.55 -6.61
N TYR A 312 -11.76 -11.68 -7.00
CA TYR A 312 -13.11 -12.11 -7.32
C TYR A 312 -13.14 -13.20 -8.39
N GLU A 313 -12.24 -13.14 -9.36
CA GLU A 313 -12.08 -14.17 -10.39
C GLU A 313 -11.67 -15.53 -9.79
N ASP A 314 -10.63 -15.55 -8.94
CA ASP A 314 -10.18 -16.77 -8.26
C ASP A 314 -11.30 -17.40 -7.40
N MET A 315 -12.08 -16.53 -6.74
CA MET A 315 -13.22 -16.92 -5.90
C MET A 315 -14.48 -17.26 -6.70
N LYS A 316 -14.46 -17.08 -8.03
CA LYS A 316 -15.62 -17.25 -8.92
C LYS A 316 -16.82 -16.37 -8.53
N ILE A 317 -16.52 -15.18 -8.04
CA ILE A 317 -17.48 -14.14 -7.71
C ILE A 317 -17.63 -13.22 -8.92
N ASP A 318 -18.81 -13.24 -9.53
CA ASP A 318 -19.16 -12.34 -10.64
C ASP A 318 -19.52 -10.95 -10.11
N VAL A 319 -18.47 -10.21 -9.71
CA VAL A 319 -18.54 -8.80 -9.26
C VAL A 319 -17.53 -8.00 -10.06
N GLU A 320 -17.98 -6.85 -10.60
CA GLU A 320 -17.09 -5.86 -11.18
C GLU A 320 -16.30 -5.14 -10.07
N PRO A 321 -14.94 -5.13 -10.11
CA PRO A 321 -14.15 -4.46 -9.09
C PRO A 321 -14.42 -2.95 -9.00
N GLN A 322 -14.47 -2.46 -7.77
CA GLN A 322 -14.60 -1.03 -7.49
C GLN A 322 -13.28 -0.29 -7.72
N GLU A 323 -13.40 1.01 -8.01
CA GLU A 323 -12.29 1.94 -8.12
C GLU A 323 -11.95 2.52 -6.76
N HIS A 324 -10.67 2.55 -6.40
CA HIS A 324 -10.22 3.22 -5.18
C HIS A 324 -10.40 4.74 -5.33
N LEU A 325 -11.18 5.35 -4.45
CA LEU A 325 -11.49 6.79 -4.51
C LEU A 325 -10.26 7.66 -4.23
N GLY A 326 -9.35 7.20 -3.37
CA GLY A 326 -8.28 8.02 -2.82
C GLY A 326 -8.79 9.05 -1.80
N THR A 327 -7.87 9.65 -1.05
CA THR A 327 -8.18 10.52 0.10
C THR A 327 -9.05 11.72 -0.27
N THR A 328 -8.78 12.37 -1.41
CA THR A 328 -9.51 13.57 -1.83
C THR A 328 -10.97 13.26 -2.14
N ASN A 329 -11.24 12.24 -2.96
CA ASN A 329 -12.61 11.89 -3.34
C ASN A 329 -13.38 11.30 -2.15
N ALA A 330 -12.75 10.45 -1.33
CA ALA A 330 -13.36 9.95 -0.11
C ALA A 330 -13.75 11.09 0.84
N GLY A 331 -12.91 12.13 0.96
CA GLY A 331 -13.20 13.31 1.76
C GLY A 331 -14.32 14.20 1.20
N LEU A 332 -14.53 14.21 -0.12
CA LEU A 332 -15.69 14.87 -0.74
C LEU A 332 -16.98 14.09 -0.45
N GLU A 333 -16.95 12.77 -0.61
CA GLU A 333 -18.12 11.91 -0.36
C GLU A 333 -18.52 11.89 1.11
N GLY A 334 -17.55 11.90 2.03
CA GLY A 334 -17.83 12.04 3.47
C GLY A 334 -18.51 13.36 3.84
N ARG A 335 -18.44 14.39 2.98
CA ARG A 335 -19.18 15.66 3.12
C ARG A 335 -20.51 15.67 2.35
N GLY A 336 -20.91 14.53 1.79
CA GLY A 336 -22.12 14.40 0.98
C GLY A 336 -21.97 14.88 -0.47
N ILE A 337 -20.74 15.10 -0.96
CA ILE A 337 -20.48 15.49 -2.35
C ILE A 337 -20.12 14.25 -3.15
N SER A 338 -21.05 13.76 -3.97
CA SER A 338 -20.84 12.61 -4.84
C SER A 338 -19.70 12.85 -5.83
N THR A 339 -18.84 11.84 -6.02
CA THR A 339 -17.80 11.89 -7.04
C THR A 339 -18.14 10.97 -8.21
N SER A 340 -17.57 11.24 -9.39
CA SER A 340 -17.81 10.38 -10.56
C SER A 340 -17.34 8.94 -10.33
N ALA A 341 -16.28 8.75 -9.52
CA ALA A 341 -15.81 7.41 -9.16
C ALA A 341 -16.78 6.72 -8.18
N GLY A 342 -17.32 7.45 -7.20
CA GLY A 342 -18.35 6.95 -6.28
C GLY A 342 -19.60 6.48 -7.01
N ILE A 343 -20.14 7.29 -7.92
CA ILE A 343 -21.32 6.94 -8.72
C ILE A 343 -21.07 5.64 -9.51
N ARG A 344 -19.92 5.51 -10.18
CA ARG A 344 -19.58 4.27 -10.90
C ARG A 344 -19.47 3.06 -9.96
N ASN A 345 -18.94 3.25 -8.75
CA ASN A 345 -18.83 2.19 -7.75
C ASN A 345 -20.20 1.75 -7.22
N GLU A 346 -21.11 2.69 -6.98
CA GLU A 346 -22.51 2.42 -6.60
C GLU A 346 -23.25 1.68 -7.71
N GLU A 347 -23.09 2.10 -8.97
CA GLU A 347 -23.68 1.41 -10.12
C GLU A 347 -23.21 -0.04 -10.23
N LYS A 348 -21.90 -0.30 -10.06
CA LYS A 348 -21.32 -1.65 -10.05
C LYS A 348 -21.93 -2.51 -8.93
N GLN A 349 -22.02 -1.97 -7.71
CA GLN A 349 -22.64 -2.67 -6.58
C GLN A 349 -24.12 -2.96 -6.84
N ASN A 350 -24.87 -1.96 -7.32
CA ASN A 350 -26.29 -2.10 -7.63
C ASN A 350 -26.55 -3.16 -8.70
N ARG A 351 -25.73 -3.20 -9.76
CA ARG A 351 -25.80 -4.27 -10.77
C ARG A 351 -25.59 -5.64 -10.13
N TYR A 352 -24.57 -5.79 -9.29
CA TYR A 352 -24.30 -7.05 -8.61
C TYR A 352 -25.47 -7.49 -7.71
N PHE A 353 -25.95 -6.62 -6.82
CA PHE A 353 -27.05 -6.94 -5.91
C PHE A 353 -28.33 -7.30 -6.65
N ARG A 354 -28.68 -6.59 -7.72
CA ARG A 354 -29.83 -6.92 -8.57
C ARG A 354 -29.69 -8.33 -9.17
N ARG A 355 -28.53 -8.67 -9.74
CA ARG A 355 -28.27 -10.02 -10.28
C ARG A 355 -28.42 -11.10 -9.22
N GLU A 356 -27.93 -10.85 -8.01
CA GLU A 356 -28.00 -11.81 -6.91
C GLU A 356 -29.43 -12.00 -6.40
N ILE A 357 -30.20 -10.92 -6.29
CA ILE A 357 -31.64 -10.97 -5.97
C ILE A 357 -32.39 -11.76 -7.04
N ASP A 358 -32.15 -11.50 -8.33
CA ASP A 358 -32.79 -12.22 -9.43
C ASP A 358 -32.45 -13.72 -9.43
N LYS A 359 -31.19 -14.09 -9.15
CA LYS A 359 -30.77 -15.49 -8.99
C LYS A 359 -31.51 -16.18 -7.86
N ARG A 360 -31.56 -15.57 -6.67
CA ARG A 360 -32.30 -16.10 -5.51
C ARG A 360 -33.78 -16.25 -5.80
N ARG A 361 -34.38 -15.27 -6.48
CA ARG A 361 -35.77 -15.30 -6.92
C ARG A 361 -36.04 -16.45 -7.88
N ALA A 362 -35.16 -16.66 -8.86
CA ALA A 362 -35.29 -17.77 -9.81
C ALA A 362 -35.19 -19.13 -9.11
N ALA A 363 -34.24 -19.29 -8.18
CA ALA A 363 -34.07 -20.51 -7.39
C ALA A 363 -35.31 -20.80 -6.51
N ALA A 364 -35.79 -19.80 -5.76
CA ALA A 364 -36.99 -19.93 -4.92
C ALA A 364 -38.23 -20.29 -5.75
N ARG A 365 -38.41 -19.69 -6.93
CA ARG A 365 -39.48 -20.05 -7.88
C ARG A 365 -39.37 -21.48 -8.37
N ALA A 366 -38.17 -21.94 -8.69
CA ALA A 366 -37.93 -23.32 -9.13
C ALA A 366 -38.26 -24.33 -8.01
N GLU A 367 -37.82 -24.06 -6.77
CA GLU A 367 -38.13 -24.90 -5.61
C GLU A 367 -39.63 -24.93 -5.33
N ALA A 368 -40.30 -23.77 -5.32
CA ALA A 368 -41.74 -23.69 -5.14
C ALA A 368 -42.49 -24.49 -6.23
N ALA A 369 -42.05 -24.42 -7.48
CA ALA A 369 -42.64 -25.21 -8.58
C ALA A 369 -42.48 -26.72 -8.37
N VAL A 370 -41.34 -27.18 -7.80
CA VAL A 370 -41.14 -28.58 -7.41
C VAL A 370 -42.11 -28.97 -6.30
N ARG A 371 -42.19 -28.20 -5.21
CA ARG A 371 -43.12 -28.48 -4.10
C ARG A 371 -44.58 -28.55 -4.56
N VAL A 372 -45.00 -27.64 -5.43
CA VAL A 372 -46.36 -27.64 -6.01
C VAL A 372 -46.60 -28.90 -6.85
N ARG A 373 -45.62 -29.37 -7.64
CA ARG A 373 -45.73 -30.62 -8.40
C ARG A 373 -45.81 -31.84 -7.48
N GLU A 374 -44.99 -31.91 -6.44
CA GLU A 374 -45.01 -33.00 -5.46
C GLU A 374 -46.34 -33.08 -4.72
N CYS A 375 -46.86 -31.94 -4.25
CA CYS A 375 -48.20 -31.86 -3.67
C CYS A 375 -49.24 -32.37 -4.67
N ARG A 376 -49.25 -31.88 -5.91
CA ARG A 376 -50.18 -32.37 -6.94
C ARG A 376 -50.06 -33.88 -7.20
N GLY A 377 -48.84 -34.42 -7.15
CA GLY A 377 -48.58 -35.86 -7.30
C GLY A 377 -49.16 -36.68 -6.14
N ARG A 378 -48.94 -36.26 -4.88
CA ARG A 378 -49.49 -36.91 -3.68
C ARG A 378 -51.01 -36.83 -3.63
N PHE A 379 -51.60 -35.75 -4.13
CA PHE A 379 -53.04 -35.52 -4.07
C PHE A 379 -53.82 -36.00 -5.31
N ARG A 380 -53.16 -36.50 -6.37
CA ARG A 380 -53.86 -37.28 -7.42
C ARG A 380 -54.48 -38.57 -6.88
N ALA A 381 -54.12 -39.00 -5.67
CA ALA A 381 -54.72 -40.12 -4.95
C ALA A 381 -55.97 -39.73 -4.11
N ALA A 382 -56.37 -38.47 -4.04
CA ALA A 382 -57.53 -38.03 -3.24
C ALA A 382 -58.37 -36.96 -3.96
N HIS A 383 -59.65 -37.25 -4.19
CA HIS A 383 -60.63 -36.35 -4.81
C HIS A 383 -60.87 -35.06 -3.99
N TYR A 384 -60.12 -33.97 -4.23
CA TYR A 384 -60.50 -32.63 -3.75
C TYR A 384 -59.90 -31.50 -4.64
N ASN A 385 -60.69 -30.94 -5.56
CA ASN A 385 -60.19 -29.97 -6.56
C ASN A 385 -60.17 -28.49 -6.11
N ALA A 386 -61.07 -28.05 -5.23
CA ALA A 386 -61.23 -26.61 -4.93
C ALA A 386 -60.28 -26.07 -3.84
N ALA A 387 -60.08 -26.82 -2.75
CA ALA A 387 -59.19 -26.41 -1.65
C ALA A 387 -57.71 -26.34 -2.10
N LEU A 388 -57.32 -27.22 -3.02
CA LEU A 388 -55.96 -27.32 -3.57
C LEU A 388 -55.58 -26.14 -4.46
N LEU A 389 -56.51 -25.65 -5.28
CA LEU A 389 -56.32 -24.42 -6.05
C LEU A 389 -56.14 -23.22 -5.13
N LYS A 390 -56.85 -23.18 -4.01
CA LYS A 390 -56.76 -22.11 -3.00
C LYS A 390 -55.43 -22.14 -2.25
N VAL A 391 -54.95 -23.31 -1.85
CA VAL A 391 -53.62 -23.46 -1.21
C VAL A 391 -52.49 -23.12 -2.18
N ALA A 392 -52.56 -23.56 -3.43
CA ALA A 392 -51.57 -23.22 -4.45
C ALA A 392 -51.56 -21.72 -4.80
N ALA A 393 -52.74 -21.08 -4.83
CA ALA A 393 -52.86 -19.63 -5.00
C ALA A 393 -52.29 -18.87 -3.80
N ASN A 394 -52.58 -19.32 -2.58
CA ASN A 394 -52.06 -18.70 -1.35
C ASN A 394 -50.54 -18.85 -1.21
N LEU A 395 -49.97 -19.98 -1.64
CA LEU A 395 -48.51 -20.16 -1.70
C LEU A 395 -47.87 -19.23 -2.73
N ARG A 396 -48.50 -19.02 -3.89
CA ARG A 396 -48.03 -18.02 -4.87
C ARG A 396 -48.11 -16.59 -4.32
N LEU A 397 -49.21 -16.26 -3.64
CA LEU A 397 -49.43 -14.94 -3.06
C LEU A 397 -48.49 -14.67 -1.88
N ALA A 398 -48.21 -15.66 -1.04
CA ALA A 398 -47.24 -15.55 0.05
C ALA A 398 -45.82 -15.28 -0.50
N ILE A 399 -45.43 -15.91 -1.60
CA ILE A 399 -44.18 -15.65 -2.31
C ILE A 399 -44.14 -14.23 -2.90
N GLU A 400 -45.28 -13.68 -3.33
CA GLU A 400 -45.38 -12.28 -3.80
C GLU A 400 -45.49 -11.25 -2.67
N LEU A 401 -45.93 -11.63 -1.46
CA LEU A 401 -46.08 -10.74 -0.30
C LEU A 401 -44.82 -10.66 0.57
N GLU A 402 -44.07 -11.76 0.74
CA GLU A 402 -42.70 -11.72 1.31
C GLU A 402 -41.77 -10.77 0.50
N TYR A 403 -42.16 -10.45 -0.74
CA TYR A 403 -41.47 -9.56 -1.67
C TYR A 403 -41.79 -8.06 -1.49
N GLN A 404 -42.83 -7.66 -0.76
CA GLN A 404 -43.10 -6.23 -0.49
C GLN A 404 -42.43 -5.70 0.79
N LEU A 405 -41.81 -6.58 1.58
CA LEU A 405 -41.22 -6.26 2.88
C LEU A 405 -39.67 -6.24 2.88
N ILE A 406 -39.04 -6.45 1.71
CA ILE A 406 -37.59 -6.40 1.45
C ILE A 406 -37.36 -5.37 0.36
#